data_AF-A0A3N7H5Z5-F1
#
_entry.id   AF-A0A3N7H5Z5-F1
#
_cell.length_a   1.000
_cell.length_b   1.000
_cell.length_c   1.000
_cell.angle_alpha   90.00
_cell.angle_beta   90.00
_cell.angle_gamma   90.00
#
_symmetry.space_group_name_H-M   'P 1'
#
loop_
_entity.id
_entity.type
_entity.pdbx_description
1 polymer ?
#
loop_
_entity_poly.entity_id
_entity_poly.type
_entity_poly.pdbx_seq_one_letter_code
_entity_poly.pdbx_strand_id
1 'polypeptide(L)'
;LYEIIEDVDLVLIMSVNPGFGGQNFIESTYRKIRELKALAADRNEQVLIEVDGGISSRNALALLKAGADILVAGNSIFSAKNPIHAIAELKRITPDLISV
;
A
#
# COMPACT_ATOMS: atom_id res chain seq x y z
N LEU A 1 4.43 -11.33 -14.39
CA LEU A 1 4.36 -9.86 -14.21
C LEU A 1 5.15 -9.13 -15.29
N TYR A 2 6.43 -9.47 -15.53
CA TYR A 2 7.25 -8.88 -16.61
C TYR A 2 6.54 -8.81 -17.98
N GLU A 3 5.83 -9.87 -18.38
CA GLU A 3 5.16 -9.95 -19.69
C GLU A 3 3.88 -9.12 -19.80
N ILE A 4 3.29 -8.67 -18.69
CA ILE A 4 1.97 -8.01 -18.69
C ILE A 4 1.97 -6.64 -18.01
N ILE A 5 3.09 -6.21 -17.42
CA ILE A 5 3.13 -4.97 -16.62
C ILE A 5 2.91 -3.72 -17.49
N GLU A 6 3.23 -3.80 -18.77
CA GLU A 6 3.03 -2.75 -19.77
C GLU A 6 1.55 -2.59 -20.17
N ASP A 7 0.71 -3.60 -19.90
CA ASP A 7 -0.69 -3.66 -20.29
C ASP A 7 -1.68 -3.40 -19.14
N VAL A 8 -1.17 -3.10 -17.93
CA VAL A 8 -2.00 -2.90 -16.73
C VAL A 8 -1.82 -1.52 -16.14
N ASP A 9 -2.93 -0.92 -15.69
CA ASP A 9 -2.91 0.38 -15.01
C ASP A 9 -2.61 0.26 -13.50
N LEU A 10 -2.83 -0.93 -12.93
CA LEU A 10 -2.78 -1.17 -11.49
C LEU A 10 -2.26 -2.57 -11.20
N VAL A 11 -1.34 -2.69 -10.23
CA VAL A 11 -0.91 -3.96 -9.65
C VAL A 11 -1.23 -3.97 -8.16
N LEU A 12 -2.08 -4.91 -7.76
CA LEU A 12 -2.44 -5.14 -6.36
C LEU A 12 -1.45 -6.12 -5.69
N ILE A 13 -0.86 -5.70 -4.58
CA ILE A 13 -0.10 -6.54 -3.67
C ILE A 13 -0.95 -6.87 -2.44
N MET A 14 -1.28 -8.15 -2.27
CA MET A 14 -1.81 -8.65 -1.01
C MET A 14 -0.71 -8.63 0.06
N SER A 15 -0.93 -7.88 1.13
CA SER A 15 -0.05 -7.78 2.30
C SER A 15 -0.49 -8.66 3.48
N VAL A 16 -1.45 -9.53 3.23
CA VAL A 16 -1.91 -10.63 4.08
C VAL A 16 -2.15 -11.85 3.18
N ASN A 17 -2.43 -13.02 3.77
CA ASN A 17 -2.95 -14.13 2.98
C ASN A 17 -4.40 -13.81 2.59
N PRO A 18 -4.81 -13.96 1.31
CA PRO A 18 -6.18 -13.67 0.89
C PRO A 18 -7.18 -14.59 1.60
N GLY A 19 -8.39 -14.08 1.83
CA GLY A 19 -9.48 -14.83 2.46
C GLY A 19 -10.35 -13.95 3.34
N PHE A 20 -9.88 -13.60 4.54
CA PHE A 20 -10.67 -12.90 5.55
C PHE A 20 -10.01 -11.61 6.05
N GLY A 21 -10.82 -10.66 6.55
CA GLY A 21 -10.33 -9.42 7.16
C GLY A 21 -9.72 -9.63 8.55
N GLY A 22 -8.96 -8.64 9.02
CA GLY A 22 -8.37 -8.62 10.37
C GLY A 22 -7.08 -9.43 10.54
N GLN A 23 -6.53 -9.97 9.45
CA GLN A 23 -5.24 -10.66 9.46
C GLN A 23 -4.07 -9.71 9.67
N ASN A 24 -2.97 -10.27 10.21
CA ASN A 24 -1.75 -9.52 10.46
C ASN A 24 -0.99 -9.23 9.18
N PHE A 25 -0.44 -8.01 9.10
CA PHE A 25 0.41 -7.57 8.00
C PHE A 25 1.65 -8.47 7.86
N ILE A 26 1.99 -8.79 6.61
CA ILE A 26 3.17 -9.58 6.24
C ILE A 26 4.31 -8.61 5.93
N GLU A 27 5.33 -8.55 6.79
CA GLU A 27 6.49 -7.63 6.67
C GLU A 27 7.25 -7.75 5.34
N SER A 28 7.28 -8.95 4.73
CA SER A 28 7.93 -9.15 3.43
C SER A 28 7.27 -8.36 2.28
N THR A 29 6.08 -7.80 2.48
CA THR A 29 5.37 -6.90 1.55
C THR A 29 6.24 -5.72 1.14
N TYR A 30 6.99 -5.10 2.07
CA TYR A 30 7.84 -3.96 1.72
C TYR A 30 8.86 -4.29 0.64
N ARG A 31 9.41 -5.51 0.67
CA ARG A 31 10.33 -5.99 -0.37
C ARG A 31 9.60 -6.15 -1.71
N LYS A 32 8.40 -6.76 -1.72
CA LYS A 32 7.59 -6.92 -2.93
C LYS A 32 7.28 -5.58 -3.60
N ILE A 33 6.94 -4.55 -2.80
CA ILE A 33 6.66 -3.20 -3.31
C ILE A 33 7.91 -2.63 -3.99
N ARG A 34 9.09 -2.70 -3.34
CA ARG A 34 10.34 -2.17 -3.93
C ARG A 34 10.74 -2.90 -5.22
N GLU A 35 10.61 -4.23 -5.23
CA GLU A 35 10.88 -5.04 -6.42
C GLU A 35 9.94 -4.68 -7.57
N LEU A 36 8.65 -4.47 -7.27
CA LEU A 36 7.68 -4.02 -8.26
C LEU A 36 7.95 -2.60 -8.74
N LYS A 37 8.29 -1.67 -7.84
CA LYS A 37 8.60 -0.28 -8.21
C LYS A 37 9.83 -0.22 -9.12
N ALA A 38 10.85 -1.03 -8.85
CA ALA A 38 12.02 -1.14 -9.71
C ALA A 38 11.64 -1.71 -11.09
N LEU A 39 10.80 -2.76 -11.13
CA LEU A 39 10.31 -3.31 -12.40
C LEU A 39 9.49 -2.30 -13.21
N ALA A 40 8.62 -1.54 -12.53
CA ALA A 40 7.76 -0.53 -13.15
C ALA A 40 8.57 0.64 -13.73
N ALA A 41 9.61 1.10 -13.03
CA ALA A 41 10.46 2.20 -13.48
C ALA A 41 11.05 1.97 -14.89
N ASP A 42 11.33 0.71 -15.24
CA ASP A 42 11.94 0.35 -16.52
C ASP A 42 10.91 0.10 -17.65
N ARG A 43 9.64 -0.14 -17.31
CA ARG A 43 8.65 -0.71 -18.26
C ARG A 43 7.33 0.04 -18.34
N ASN A 44 6.82 0.47 -17.20
CA ASN A 44 5.55 1.18 -17.09
C ASN A 44 5.57 2.07 -15.85
N GLU A 45 6.16 3.26 -15.96
CA GLU A 45 6.29 4.20 -14.84
C GLU A 45 4.92 4.68 -14.32
N GLN A 46 3.86 4.56 -15.12
CA GLN A 46 2.51 5.01 -14.79
C GLN A 46 1.69 3.97 -14.03
N VAL A 47 2.15 2.71 -13.93
CA VAL A 47 1.42 1.68 -13.20
C VAL A 47 1.30 2.06 -11.73
N LEU A 48 0.09 1.96 -11.20
CA LEU A 48 -0.18 2.20 -9.79
C LEU A 48 0.08 0.93 -8.99
N ILE A 49 0.72 1.06 -7.83
CA ILE A 49 0.96 -0.04 -6.89
C ILE A 49 -0.02 0.10 -5.72
N GLU A 50 -0.98 -0.81 -5.64
CA GLU A 50 -1.93 -0.90 -4.52
C GLU A 50 -1.50 -1.95 -3.51
N VAL A 51 -1.73 -1.68 -2.22
CA VAL A 51 -1.48 -2.63 -1.13
C VAL A 51 -2.77 -2.88 -0.35
N ASP A 52 -3.21 -4.14 -0.31
CA ASP A 52 -4.42 -4.57 0.40
C ASP A 52 -4.11 -5.58 1.52
N GLY A 53 -4.60 -5.25 2.72
CA GLY A 53 -4.60 -6.12 3.88
C GLY A 53 -3.71 -5.64 5.03
N GLY A 54 -4.29 -5.51 6.23
CA GLY A 54 -3.53 -5.14 7.43
C GLY A 54 -2.98 -3.71 7.41
N ILE A 55 -3.59 -2.80 6.64
CA ILE A 55 -3.21 -1.38 6.57
C ILE A 55 -3.69 -0.63 7.81
N SER A 56 -2.82 0.19 8.41
CA SER A 56 -3.14 1.09 9.53
C SER A 56 -2.17 2.28 9.56
N SER A 57 -2.37 3.22 10.49
CA SER A 57 -1.43 4.35 10.66
C SER A 57 -0.01 3.93 11.04
N ARG A 58 0.17 2.70 11.55
CA ARG A 58 1.48 2.16 11.94
C ARG A 58 2.38 1.81 10.77
N ASN A 59 1.80 1.40 9.62
CA ASN A 59 2.56 0.94 8.45
C ASN A 59 2.32 1.79 7.20
N ALA A 60 1.28 2.62 7.14
CA ALA A 60 0.96 3.42 5.97
C ALA A 60 2.15 4.25 5.46
N LEU A 61 2.86 4.96 6.34
CA LEU A 61 4.02 5.77 5.91
C LEU A 61 5.14 4.91 5.32
N ALA A 62 5.43 3.76 5.91
CA ALA A 62 6.47 2.86 5.44
C ALA A 62 6.11 2.23 4.09
N LEU A 63 4.83 1.95 3.86
CA LEU A 63 4.32 1.44 2.58
C LEU A 63 4.43 2.48 1.47
N LEU A 64 4.02 3.73 1.75
CA LEU A 64 4.18 4.84 0.80
C LEU A 64 5.66 5.06 0.46
N LYS A 65 6.54 5.07 1.48
CA LYS A 65 8.00 5.17 1.27
C LYS A 65 8.61 3.98 0.53
N ALA A 66 7.98 2.80 0.59
CA ALA A 66 8.44 1.63 -0.16
C ALA A 66 8.07 1.72 -1.65
N GLY A 67 7.15 2.61 -2.03
CA GLY A 67 6.72 2.84 -3.40
C GLY A 67 5.26 2.47 -3.68
N ALA A 68 4.43 2.25 -2.65
CA ALA A 68 2.99 2.08 -2.84
C ALA A 68 2.32 3.42 -3.17
N ASP A 69 1.38 3.41 -4.10
CA ASP A 69 0.59 4.57 -4.52
C ASP A 69 -0.79 4.57 -3.86
N ILE A 70 -1.37 3.38 -3.64
CA ILE A 70 -2.72 3.19 -3.08
C ILE A 70 -2.66 2.25 -1.87
N LEU A 71 -3.37 2.59 -0.79
CA LEU A 71 -3.49 1.77 0.40
C LEU A 71 -4.96 1.44 0.70
N VAL A 72 -5.30 0.16 0.80
CA VAL A 72 -6.67 -0.28 1.11
C VAL A 72 -6.84 -0.45 2.62
N ALA A 73 -7.53 0.52 3.24
CA ALA A 73 -7.81 0.50 4.67
C ALA A 73 -9.19 -0.11 4.99
N GLY A 74 -9.20 -1.37 5.43
CA GLY A 74 -10.41 -2.07 5.87
C GLY A 74 -10.60 -2.03 7.39
N ASN A 75 -10.20 -3.12 8.07
CA ASN A 75 -10.45 -3.33 9.50
C ASN A 75 -9.99 -2.18 10.42
N SER A 76 -8.90 -1.49 10.07
CA SER A 76 -8.39 -0.33 10.83
C SER A 76 -9.35 0.86 10.87
N ILE A 77 -10.26 0.98 9.90
CA ILE A 77 -11.32 1.99 9.87
C ILE A 77 -12.61 1.43 10.48
N PHE A 78 -13.10 0.30 9.98
CA PHE A 78 -14.45 -0.19 10.31
C PHE A 78 -14.57 -0.78 11.72
N SER A 79 -13.47 -1.23 12.32
CA SER A 79 -13.44 -1.69 13.72
C SER A 79 -12.98 -0.62 14.70
N ALA A 80 -12.71 0.60 14.23
CA ALA A 80 -12.33 1.72 15.10
C ALA A 80 -13.53 2.22 15.90
N LYS A 81 -13.31 2.61 17.16
CA LYS A 81 -14.32 3.27 17.99
C LYS A 81 -14.86 4.56 17.34
N ASN A 82 -14.02 5.24 16.56
CA ASN A 82 -14.37 6.43 15.81
C ASN A 82 -13.79 6.33 14.37
N PRO A 83 -14.57 5.81 13.41
CA PRO A 83 -14.12 5.64 12.03
C PRO A 83 -13.75 6.96 11.35
N ILE A 84 -14.47 8.06 11.65
CA ILE A 84 -14.17 9.40 11.09
C ILE A 84 -12.77 9.85 11.51
N HIS A 85 -12.44 9.67 12.79
CA HIS A 85 -11.09 9.98 13.29
C HIS A 85 -10.02 9.10 12.64
N ALA A 86 -10.26 7.79 12.51
CA ALA A 86 -9.31 6.87 11.88
C ALA A 86 -9.05 7.22 10.40
N ILE A 87 -10.08 7.61 9.65
CA ILE A 87 -9.95 8.11 8.28
C ILE A 87 -9.10 9.39 8.25
N ALA A 88 -9.38 10.33 9.16
CA ALA A 88 -8.64 11.59 9.24
C ALA A 88 -7.15 11.37 9.58
N GLU A 89 -6.84 10.41 10.45
CA GLU A 89 -5.47 10.03 10.79
C GLU A 89 -4.73 9.47 9.57
N LEU A 90 -5.32 8.52 8.85
CA LEU A 90 -4.72 7.95 7.64
C LEU A 90 -4.52 8.98 6.54
N LYS A 91 -5.49 9.88 6.30
CA LYS A 91 -5.38 10.93 5.28
C LYS A 91 -4.28 11.96 5.55
N ARG A 92 -3.81 12.07 6.80
CA ARG A 92 -2.68 12.97 7.16
C ARG A 92 -1.31 12.36 6.87
N ILE A 93 -1.25 11.06 6.61
CA ILE A 93 0.00 10.37 6.33
C ILE A 93 0.35 10.62 4.86
N THR A 94 1.39 11.41 4.64
CA THR A 94 1.94 11.69 3.31
C THR A 94 3.46 11.50 3.35
N PRO A 95 4.08 11.05 2.25
CA PRO A 95 5.53 10.86 2.19
C PRO A 95 6.35 12.17 2.08
N ASP A 96 5.72 13.34 1.90
CA ASP A 96 6.39 14.67 1.76
C ASP A 96 6.28 15.50 3.07
N LEU A 97 7.23 16.34 3.53
CA LEU A 97 8.32 17.11 2.92
C LEU A 97 9.55 17.07 3.87
N ILE A 98 10.68 16.49 3.47
CA ILE A 98 11.97 16.89 4.10
C ILE A 98 12.34 18.20 3.41
N SER A 99 12.18 19.31 4.12
CA SER A 99 12.86 20.56 3.79
C SER A 99 14.35 20.25 3.83
N VAL A 100 15.00 20.29 2.65
CA VAL A 100 16.44 20.54 2.59
C VAL A 100 16.68 21.99 2.98
#